data_AF-D0YYC0-F1
#
_entry.id   AF-D0YYC0-F1
#
_cell.length_a   1.000
_cell.length_b   1.000
_cell.length_c   1.000
_cell.angle_alpha   90.00
_cell.angle_beta   90.00
_cell.angle_gamma   90.00
#
_symmetry.space_group_name_H-M   'P 1'
#
loop_
_entity.id
_entity.type
_entity.pdbx_description
1 polymer ?
#
loop_
_entity_poly.entity_id
_entity_poly.type
_entity_poly.pdbx_seq_one_letter_code
_entity_poly.pdbx_strand_id
1 'polypeptide(L)'
;MKKLVSRYSLHICFCFAGFYISAVSLAYADAESHSFVSVLNSIGVFLASAGAVAALLTLFHVVYSRVEDKEEQEVNYFKYSLFILDRQAMFISMYEHRIAHFQKVDETQRALQLESIKFDDTLCNAISIERSLGLLSSPNAALLSELDRCQRDFKILSNTIAQRNQLYINDYQRKVQHHFSLGMAFSQEELEEIVGNSLLPSLVEFTNEIYLQLPKVKGHIVDVHKQLYTEFKRKYPYRKFVESK
;
A
#
# COMPACT_ATOMS: atom_id res chain seq x y z
N MET A 1 -3.33 -51.00 -20.09
CA MET A 1 -2.09 -50.63 -20.82
C MET A 1 -1.91 -49.11 -20.99
N LYS A 2 -2.82 -48.37 -21.65
CA LYS A 2 -2.65 -46.90 -21.87
C LYS A 2 -2.36 -46.08 -20.60
N LYS A 3 -3.03 -46.36 -19.46
CA LYS A 3 -2.78 -45.70 -18.17
C LYS A 3 -1.40 -46.02 -17.56
N LEU A 4 -0.83 -47.18 -17.85
CA LEU A 4 0.47 -47.62 -17.30
C LEU A 4 1.62 -46.96 -18.09
N VAL A 5 1.50 -46.93 -19.41
CA VAL A 5 2.46 -46.25 -20.31
C VAL A 5 2.48 -44.74 -20.05
N SER A 6 1.33 -44.11 -19.81
CA SER A 6 1.26 -42.69 -19.45
C SER A 6 1.90 -42.37 -18.09
N ARG A 7 1.80 -43.28 -17.11
CA ARG A 7 2.34 -43.08 -15.77
C ARG A 7 3.85 -43.28 -15.70
N TYR A 8 4.41 -44.12 -16.58
CA TYR A 8 5.83 -44.46 -16.61
C TYR A 8 6.57 -43.97 -17.87
N SER A 9 5.95 -43.14 -18.71
CA SER A 9 6.54 -42.68 -19.98
C SER A 9 7.91 -42.03 -19.78
N LEU A 10 8.05 -41.20 -18.74
CA LEU A 10 9.32 -40.55 -18.39
C LEU A 10 10.41 -41.57 -18.05
N HIS A 11 10.08 -42.59 -17.25
CA HIS A 11 11.02 -43.66 -16.88
C HIS A 11 11.41 -44.53 -18.07
N ILE A 12 10.46 -44.83 -18.96
CA ILE A 12 10.71 -45.57 -20.20
C ILE A 12 11.67 -44.77 -21.10
N CYS A 13 11.44 -43.46 -21.26
CA CYS A 13 12.34 -42.59 -22.02
C CYS A 13 13.75 -42.54 -21.43
N PHE A 14 13.88 -42.45 -20.10
CA PHE A 14 15.19 -42.48 -19.44
C PHE A 14 15.91 -43.82 -19.61
N CYS A 15 15.20 -44.95 -19.60
CA CYS A 15 15.78 -46.26 -19.88
C CYS A 15 16.32 -46.35 -21.32
N PHE A 16 15.57 -45.87 -22.31
CA PHE A 16 16.03 -45.85 -23.71
C PHE A 16 17.21 -44.90 -23.93
N ALA A 17 17.18 -43.72 -23.30
CA ALA A 17 18.30 -42.79 -23.34
C ALA A 17 19.57 -43.40 -22.71
N GLY A 18 19.44 -44.08 -21.57
CA GLY A 18 20.54 -44.81 -20.94
C GLY A 18 21.11 -45.91 -21.83
N PHE A 19 20.26 -46.73 -22.44
CA PHE A 19 20.67 -47.78 -23.38
C PHE A 19 21.43 -47.22 -24.59
N TYR A 20 20.94 -46.13 -25.16
CA TYR A 20 21.58 -45.48 -26.30
C TYR A 20 22.96 -44.93 -25.94
N ILE A 21 23.07 -44.23 -24.80
CA ILE A 21 24.35 -43.71 -24.30
C ILE A 21 25.34 -44.86 -24.05
N SER A 22 24.90 -45.98 -23.46
CA SER A 22 25.75 -47.16 -23.27
C SER A 22 26.19 -47.80 -24.58
N ALA A 23 25.30 -47.93 -25.56
CA ALA A 23 25.62 -48.50 -26.87
C ALA A 23 26.65 -47.65 -27.63
N VAL A 24 26.47 -46.33 -27.63
CA VAL A 24 27.43 -45.39 -28.22
C VAL A 24 28.77 -45.43 -27.50
N SER A 25 28.76 -45.49 -26.16
CA SER A 25 29.98 -45.58 -25.35
C SER A 25 30.76 -46.89 -25.61
N LEU A 26 30.04 -48.00 -25.81
CA LEU A 26 30.63 -49.30 -26.13
C LEU A 26 31.27 -49.28 -27.53
N ALA A 27 30.56 -48.76 -28.53
CA ALA A 27 31.07 -48.64 -29.89
C ALA A 27 32.32 -47.73 -29.97
N TYR A 28 32.34 -46.64 -29.20
CA TYR A 28 33.50 -45.76 -29.10
C TYR A 28 34.68 -46.42 -28.38
N ALA A 29 34.43 -47.13 -27.28
CA ALA A 29 35.47 -47.86 -26.55
C ALA A 29 36.15 -48.92 -27.43
N ASP A 30 35.36 -49.65 -28.22
CA ASP A 30 35.85 -50.67 -29.15
C ASP A 30 36.66 -50.08 -30.31
N ALA A 31 36.21 -48.95 -30.88
CA ALA A 31 36.91 -48.28 -31.98
C ALA A 31 38.27 -47.66 -31.58
N GLU A 32 38.37 -47.12 -30.36
CA GLU A 32 39.58 -46.45 -29.85
C GLU A 32 40.45 -47.36 -28.95
N SER A 33 40.14 -48.65 -28.85
CA SER A 33 40.87 -49.61 -27.99
C SER A 33 40.90 -49.24 -26.49
N HIS A 34 39.93 -48.44 -26.04
CA HIS A 34 39.81 -48.03 -24.64
C HIS A 34 38.94 -49.00 -23.84
N SER A 35 39.16 -49.11 -22.53
CA SER A 35 38.25 -49.90 -21.69
C SER A 35 36.90 -49.19 -21.58
N PHE A 36 35.82 -49.95 -21.75
CA PHE A 36 34.44 -49.44 -21.62
C PHE A 36 34.21 -48.73 -20.27
N VAL A 37 34.82 -49.26 -19.20
CA VAL A 37 34.77 -48.66 -17.86
C VAL A 37 35.43 -47.28 -17.84
N SER A 38 36.54 -47.08 -18.55
CA SER A 38 37.22 -45.78 -18.64
C SER A 38 36.36 -44.73 -19.36
N VAL A 39 35.73 -45.12 -20.48
CA VAL A 39 34.82 -44.24 -21.25
C VAL A 39 33.59 -43.86 -20.42
N LEU A 40 32.98 -44.81 -19.73
CA LEU A 40 31.87 -44.54 -18.80
C LEU A 40 32.26 -43.63 -17.65
N ASN A 41 33.46 -43.79 -17.09
CA ASN A 41 33.93 -42.95 -15.99
C ASN A 41 34.18 -41.51 -16.47
N SER A 42 34.71 -41.32 -17.67
CA SER A 42 34.88 -40.00 -18.31
C SER A 42 33.54 -39.31 -18.56
N ILE A 43 32.54 -40.04 -19.10
CA ILE A 43 31.17 -39.54 -19.27
C ILE A 43 30.51 -39.24 -17.93
N GLY A 44 30.74 -40.06 -16.90
CA GLY A 44 30.26 -39.83 -15.55
C GLY A 44 30.85 -38.56 -14.93
N VAL A 45 32.15 -38.32 -15.09
CA VAL A 45 32.82 -37.08 -14.65
C VAL A 45 32.34 -35.87 -15.46
N PHE A 46 32.09 -36.03 -16.76
CA PHE A 46 31.53 -34.97 -17.61
C PHE A 46 30.07 -34.62 -17.22
N LEU A 47 29.21 -35.62 -17.01
CA LEU A 47 27.84 -35.42 -16.56
C LEU A 47 27.77 -34.86 -15.14
N ALA A 48 28.65 -35.31 -14.24
CA ALA A 48 28.76 -34.77 -12.89
C ALA A 48 29.23 -33.31 -12.90
N SER A 49 30.21 -32.96 -13.74
CA SER A 49 30.69 -31.58 -13.88
C SER A 49 29.66 -30.68 -14.57
N ALA A 50 28.99 -31.15 -15.63
CA ALA A 50 27.88 -30.43 -16.26
C ALA A 50 26.69 -30.24 -15.30
N GLY A 51 26.35 -31.28 -14.51
CA GLY A 51 25.33 -31.21 -13.47
C GLY A 51 25.69 -30.23 -12.35
N ALA A 52 26.96 -30.18 -11.94
CA ALA A 52 27.44 -29.21 -10.96
C ALA A 52 27.37 -27.76 -11.47
N VAL A 53 27.75 -27.51 -12.73
CA VAL A 53 27.62 -26.19 -13.36
C VAL A 53 26.15 -25.78 -13.49
N ALA A 54 25.27 -26.69 -13.93
CA ALA A 54 23.83 -26.43 -14.00
C ALA A 54 23.22 -26.12 -12.63
N ALA A 55 23.65 -26.84 -11.57
CA ALA A 55 23.21 -26.57 -10.21
C ALA A 55 23.68 -25.19 -9.71
N LEU A 56 24.93 -24.80 -9.99
CA LEU A 56 25.44 -23.47 -9.66
C LEU A 56 24.69 -22.36 -10.40
N LEU A 57 24.44 -22.52 -11.70
CA LEU A 57 23.65 -21.55 -12.48
C LEU A 57 22.21 -21.47 -11.98
N THR A 58 21.61 -22.60 -11.61
CA THR A 58 20.28 -22.63 -11.00
C THR A 58 20.29 -21.91 -9.67
N LEU A 59 21.31 -22.11 -8.84
CA LEU A 59 21.45 -21.43 -7.55
C LEU A 59 21.63 -19.92 -7.73
N PHE A 60 22.47 -19.47 -8.66
CA PHE A 60 22.61 -18.06 -9.02
C PHE A 60 21.29 -17.48 -9.50
N HIS A 61 20.58 -18.18 -10.39
CA HIS A 61 19.28 -17.74 -10.90
C HIS A 61 18.24 -17.62 -9.79
N VAL A 62 18.16 -18.61 -8.89
CA VAL A 62 17.23 -18.60 -7.75
C VAL A 62 17.55 -17.46 -6.79
N VAL A 63 18.83 -17.20 -6.51
CA VAL A 63 19.24 -16.08 -5.65
C VAL A 63 18.90 -14.75 -6.31
N TYR A 64 19.22 -14.59 -7.60
CA TYR A 64 18.96 -13.35 -8.34
C TYR A 64 17.46 -13.05 -8.45
N SER A 65 16.67 -14.06 -8.84
CA SER A 65 15.21 -13.96 -8.92
C SER A 65 14.59 -13.58 -7.57
N ARG A 66 15.07 -14.14 -6.45
CA ARG A 66 14.59 -13.76 -5.12
C ARG A 66 14.93 -12.32 -4.74
N VAL A 67 16.05 -11.79 -5.20
CA VAL A 67 16.42 -10.39 -4.96
C VAL A 67 15.53 -9.46 -5.78
N GLU A 68 15.32 -9.79 -7.06
CA GLU A 68 14.45 -9.05 -7.96
C GLU A 68 13.00 -9.03 -7.47
N ASP A 69 12.47 -10.18 -7.01
CA ASP A 69 11.13 -10.27 -6.44
C ASP A 69 10.96 -9.38 -5.19
N LYS A 70 11.97 -9.33 -4.32
CA LYS A 70 11.96 -8.47 -3.14
C LYS A 70 11.97 -7.00 -3.51
N GLU A 71 12.80 -6.62 -4.48
CA GLU A 71 12.85 -5.25 -4.98
C GLU A 71 11.51 -4.85 -5.60
N GLU A 72 10.92 -5.70 -6.43
CA GLU A 72 9.63 -5.41 -7.08
C GLU A 72 8.51 -5.28 -6.04
N GLN A 73 8.50 -6.11 -5.00
CA GLN A 73 7.57 -5.98 -3.87
C GLN A 73 7.75 -4.64 -3.13
N GLU A 74 8.99 -4.25 -2.86
CA GLU A 74 9.31 -2.97 -2.20
C GLU A 74 8.86 -1.77 -3.07
N VAL A 75 9.20 -1.79 -4.36
CA VAL A 75 8.81 -0.75 -5.32
C VAL A 75 7.29 -0.64 -5.43
N ASN A 76 6.57 -1.77 -5.47
CA ASN A 76 5.11 -1.75 -5.55
C ASN A 76 4.48 -1.23 -4.26
N TYR A 77 5.08 -1.53 -3.11
CA TYR A 77 4.66 -0.94 -1.84
C TYR A 77 4.90 0.57 -1.80
N PHE A 78 6.03 1.06 -2.29
CA PHE A 78 6.32 2.49 -2.40
C PHE A 78 5.36 3.23 -3.32
N LYS A 79 5.00 2.64 -4.48
CA LYS A 79 3.95 3.17 -5.35
C LYS A 79 2.61 3.27 -4.62
N TYR A 80 2.25 2.23 -3.88
CA TYR A 80 1.02 2.20 -3.09
C TYR A 80 1.01 3.28 -2.01
N SER A 81 2.10 3.49 -1.28
CA SER A 81 2.22 4.54 -0.26
C SER A 81 2.02 5.94 -0.86
N LEU A 82 2.67 6.24 -1.99
CA LEU A 82 2.46 7.51 -2.70
C LEU A 82 1.01 7.68 -3.16
N PHE A 83 0.42 6.64 -3.73
CA PHE A 83 -0.98 6.63 -4.15
C PHE A 83 -1.95 6.91 -2.98
N ILE A 84 -1.71 6.33 -1.80
CA ILE A 84 -2.52 6.60 -0.62
C ILE A 84 -2.39 8.05 -0.17
N LEU A 85 -1.17 8.60 -0.12
CA LEU A 85 -0.96 10.00 0.25
C LEU A 85 -1.67 10.96 -0.74
N ASP A 86 -1.58 10.70 -2.04
CA ASP A 86 -2.30 11.49 -3.06
C ASP A 86 -3.83 11.41 -2.86
N ARG A 87 -4.36 10.21 -2.61
CA ARG A 87 -5.79 10.04 -2.29
C ARG A 87 -6.21 10.76 -1.00
N GLN A 88 -5.39 10.74 0.04
CA GLN A 88 -5.64 11.47 1.28
C GLN A 88 -5.66 12.99 1.04
N ALA A 89 -4.70 13.53 0.28
CA ALA A 89 -4.66 14.95 -0.09
C ALA A 89 -5.85 15.37 -0.96
N MET A 90 -6.24 14.53 -1.92
CA MET A 90 -7.41 14.75 -2.76
C MET A 90 -8.70 14.76 -1.94
N PHE A 91 -8.84 13.79 -1.02
CA PHE A 91 -9.99 13.72 -0.13
C PHE A 91 -10.12 15.00 0.71
N ILE A 92 -9.03 15.45 1.34
CA ILE A 92 -9.03 16.70 2.10
C ILE A 92 -9.39 17.89 1.21
N SER A 93 -8.85 17.98 0.00
CA SER A 93 -9.17 19.07 -0.94
C SER A 93 -10.66 19.10 -1.30
N MET A 94 -11.28 17.94 -1.51
CA MET A 94 -12.72 17.83 -1.74
C MET A 94 -13.52 18.24 -0.51
N TYR A 95 -13.06 17.87 0.68
CA TYR A 95 -13.69 18.26 1.95
C TYR A 95 -13.60 19.78 2.17
N GLU A 96 -12.40 20.37 2.03
CA GLU A 96 -12.16 21.81 2.10
C GLU A 96 -13.07 22.58 1.14
N HIS A 97 -13.16 22.12 -0.12
CA HIS A 97 -14.01 22.75 -1.12
C HIS A 97 -15.49 22.74 -0.72
N ARG A 98 -15.98 21.61 -0.17
CA ARG A 98 -17.36 21.49 0.31
C ARG A 98 -17.66 22.45 1.45
N ILE A 99 -16.72 22.68 2.36
CA ILE A 99 -16.96 23.52 3.55
C ILE A 99 -16.54 24.99 3.35
N ALA A 100 -15.89 25.32 2.24
CA ALA A 100 -15.32 26.65 1.99
C ALA A 100 -16.35 27.80 2.07
N HIS A 101 -17.59 27.54 1.67
CA HIS A 101 -18.65 28.55 1.68
C HIS A 101 -19.06 29.00 3.09
N PHE A 102 -18.86 28.16 4.11
CA PHE A 102 -19.12 28.54 5.50
C PHE A 102 -17.92 29.21 6.18
N GLN A 103 -16.77 29.35 5.51
CA GLN A 103 -15.55 29.86 6.14
C GLN A 103 -15.64 31.34 6.55
N LYS A 104 -16.49 32.11 5.85
CA LYS A 104 -16.72 33.54 6.11
C LYS A 104 -17.88 33.81 7.08
N VAL A 105 -18.56 32.77 7.50
CA VAL A 105 -19.73 32.82 8.37
C VAL A 105 -19.26 32.81 9.82
N ASP A 106 -20.06 33.37 10.74
CA ASP A 106 -19.80 33.31 12.17
C ASP A 106 -19.59 31.86 12.66
N GLU A 107 -18.77 31.65 13.68
CA GLU A 107 -18.40 30.32 14.17
C GLU A 107 -19.61 29.49 14.60
N THR A 108 -20.57 30.13 15.25
CA THR A 108 -21.80 29.51 15.74
C THR A 108 -22.67 29.08 14.57
N GLN A 109 -22.90 30.01 13.65
CA GLN A 109 -23.71 29.76 12.47
C GLN A 109 -23.07 28.67 11.57
N ARG A 110 -21.74 28.68 11.43
CA ARG A 110 -20.97 27.64 10.74
C ARG A 110 -21.14 26.26 11.38
N ALA A 111 -21.07 26.18 12.70
CA ALA A 111 -21.23 24.93 13.44
C ALA A 111 -22.64 24.33 13.28
N LEU A 112 -23.66 25.17 13.25
CA LEU A 112 -25.07 24.77 13.10
C LEU A 112 -25.43 24.37 11.67
N GLN A 113 -24.87 25.07 10.67
CA GLN A 113 -25.18 24.86 9.26
C GLN A 113 -24.36 23.75 8.61
N LEU A 114 -23.17 23.43 9.13
CA LEU A 114 -22.35 22.37 8.57
C LEU A 114 -23.06 21.02 8.71
N GLU A 115 -23.37 20.37 7.59
CA GLU A 115 -23.99 19.04 7.63
C GLU A 115 -22.98 17.96 8.03
N SER A 116 -23.46 16.78 8.40
CA SER A 116 -22.58 15.63 8.65
C SER A 116 -21.96 15.15 7.34
N ILE A 117 -20.65 15.29 7.18
CA ILE A 117 -19.92 14.82 5.99
C ILE A 117 -19.21 13.51 6.33
N LYS A 118 -19.52 12.45 5.59
CA LYS A 118 -18.88 11.14 5.77
C LYS A 118 -17.38 11.21 5.44
N PHE A 119 -16.56 10.70 6.35
CA PHE A 119 -15.13 10.49 6.14
C PHE A 119 -14.86 9.12 5.50
N ASP A 120 -13.84 9.01 4.64
CA ASP A 120 -13.46 7.72 4.03
C ASP A 120 -12.47 6.98 4.95
N ASP A 121 -13.01 6.08 5.78
CA ASP A 121 -12.23 5.28 6.73
C ASP A 121 -11.19 4.37 6.06
N THR A 122 -11.36 4.05 4.76
CA THR A 122 -10.42 3.20 4.03
C THR A 122 -9.06 3.86 3.81
N LEU A 123 -8.99 5.18 3.96
CA LEU A 123 -7.76 5.95 3.84
C LEU A 123 -6.99 6.04 5.16
N CYS A 124 -7.60 5.73 6.30
CA CYS A 124 -6.95 5.84 7.61
C CYS A 124 -5.97 4.68 7.85
N ASN A 125 -4.73 5.00 8.26
CA ASN A 125 -3.68 4.01 8.55
C ASN A 125 -3.45 3.00 7.42
N ALA A 126 -3.72 3.39 6.17
CA ALA A 126 -3.59 2.50 5.02
C ALA A 126 -2.13 2.19 4.66
N ILE A 127 -1.17 2.99 5.16
CA ILE A 127 0.27 2.79 5.00
C ILE A 127 0.82 2.09 6.25
N SER A 128 1.43 0.91 6.05
CA SER A 128 2.13 0.15 7.09
C SER A 128 3.54 0.71 7.34
N ILE A 129 3.78 1.24 8.53
CA ILE A 129 5.09 1.77 8.93
C ILE A 129 6.17 0.66 8.95
N GLU A 130 5.80 -0.56 9.36
CA GLU A 130 6.70 -1.72 9.36
C GLU A 130 7.23 -2.06 7.96
N ARG A 131 6.37 -1.99 6.94
CA ARG A 131 6.78 -2.20 5.55
C ARG A 131 7.60 -1.04 4.98
N SER A 132 7.57 0.11 5.65
CA SER A 132 8.35 1.30 5.30
C SER A 132 9.71 1.37 6.01
N LEU A 133 10.10 0.37 6.81
CA LEU A 133 11.39 0.37 7.54
C LEU A 133 12.62 0.50 6.62
N GLY A 134 12.50 0.15 5.34
CA GLY A 134 13.55 0.40 4.33
C GLY A 134 13.92 1.89 4.19
N LEU A 135 13.06 2.82 4.62
CA LEU A 135 13.35 4.25 4.68
C LEU A 135 14.43 4.62 5.69
N LEU A 136 14.68 3.78 6.71
CA LEU A 136 15.75 4.00 7.70
C LEU A 136 17.15 3.96 7.07
N SER A 137 17.29 3.26 5.94
CA SER A 137 18.53 3.23 5.17
C SER A 137 18.64 4.42 4.19
N SER A 138 17.65 5.31 4.15
CA SER A 138 17.73 6.55 3.35
C SER A 138 18.54 7.64 4.10
N PRO A 139 19.17 8.59 3.38
CA PRO A 139 19.83 9.74 3.97
C PRO A 139 18.89 10.61 4.80
N ASN A 140 17.60 10.61 4.48
CA ASN A 140 16.58 11.26 5.27
C ASN A 140 15.94 10.26 6.25
N ALA A 141 16.66 9.95 7.33
CA ALA A 141 16.18 9.03 8.37
C ALA A 141 14.92 9.53 9.09
N ALA A 142 14.65 10.85 9.07
CA ALA A 142 13.47 11.44 9.67
C ALA A 142 12.18 11.15 8.87
N LEU A 143 12.30 10.78 7.58
CA LEU A 143 11.16 10.60 6.69
C LEU A 143 10.18 9.51 7.15
N LEU A 144 10.68 8.46 7.82
CA LEU A 144 9.81 7.43 8.40
C LEU A 144 8.95 8.01 9.54
N SER A 145 9.55 8.84 10.39
CA SER A 145 8.85 9.51 11.49
C SER A 145 7.84 10.53 10.98
N GLU A 146 8.16 11.27 9.93
CA GLU A 146 7.23 12.20 9.28
C GLU A 146 6.06 11.45 8.63
N LEU A 147 6.32 10.31 7.98
CA LEU A 147 5.26 9.45 7.43
C LEU A 147 4.31 8.92 8.52
N ASP A 148 4.86 8.42 9.63
CA ASP A 148 4.07 7.96 10.79
C ASP A 148 3.22 9.10 11.38
N ARG A 149 3.85 10.26 11.60
CA ARG A 149 3.15 11.47 12.07
C ARG A 149 2.04 11.89 11.12
N CYS A 150 2.30 11.91 9.82
CA CYS A 150 1.33 12.24 8.79
C CYS A 150 0.10 11.31 8.82
N GLN A 151 0.30 9.99 8.96
CA GLN A 151 -0.81 9.05 9.09
C GLN A 151 -1.60 9.25 10.40
N ARG A 152 -0.92 9.56 11.51
CA ARG A 152 -1.59 9.91 12.77
C ARG A 152 -2.41 11.18 12.67
N ASP A 153 -1.86 12.24 12.08
CA ASP A 153 -2.53 13.53 11.91
C ASP A 153 -3.81 13.36 11.07
N PHE A 154 -3.74 12.59 9.97
CA PHE A 154 -4.92 12.25 9.15
C PHE A 154 -5.98 11.47 9.95
N LYS A 155 -5.57 10.52 10.79
CA LYS A 155 -6.47 9.76 11.66
C LYS A 155 -7.10 10.63 12.75
N ILE A 156 -6.35 11.55 13.33
CA ILE A 156 -6.87 12.51 14.32
C ILE A 156 -7.97 13.35 13.67
N LEU A 157 -7.72 13.91 12.48
CA LEU A 157 -8.72 14.66 11.72
C LEU A 157 -9.99 13.83 11.44
N SER A 158 -9.81 12.57 11.01
CA SER A 158 -10.93 11.64 10.81
C SER A 158 -11.77 11.46 12.08
N ASN A 159 -11.12 11.23 13.22
CA ASN A 159 -11.79 11.08 14.51
C ASN A 159 -12.52 12.35 14.93
N THR A 160 -11.93 13.53 14.75
CA THR A 160 -12.56 14.83 15.03
C THR A 160 -13.84 15.00 14.21
N ILE A 161 -13.79 14.69 12.91
CA ILE A 161 -14.96 14.74 12.02
C ILE A 161 -16.03 13.72 12.45
N ALA A 162 -15.62 12.51 12.82
CA ALA A 162 -16.53 11.47 13.29
C ALA A 162 -17.25 11.87 14.59
N GLN A 163 -16.52 12.43 15.57
CA GLN A 163 -17.08 12.93 16.83
C GLN A 163 -18.06 14.07 16.58
N ARG A 164 -17.68 15.04 15.74
CA ARG A 164 -18.56 16.14 15.33
C ARG A 164 -19.84 15.62 14.69
N ASN A 165 -19.73 14.66 13.78
CA ASN A 165 -20.87 14.06 13.09
C ASN A 165 -21.79 13.30 14.05
N GLN A 166 -21.23 12.58 15.02
CA GLN A 166 -22.02 11.89 16.05
C GLN A 166 -22.82 12.89 16.90
N LEU A 167 -22.19 13.97 17.36
CA LEU A 167 -22.88 15.04 18.10
C LEU A 167 -23.97 15.69 17.23
N TYR A 168 -23.66 15.96 15.97
CA TYR A 168 -24.60 16.59 15.04
C TYR A 168 -25.83 15.71 14.78
N ILE A 169 -25.64 14.41 14.53
CA ILE A 169 -26.73 13.49 14.18
C ILE A 169 -27.53 13.08 15.43
N ASN A 170 -26.84 12.67 16.49
CA ASN A 170 -27.50 12.02 17.64
C ASN A 170 -28.14 13.03 18.59
N ASP A 171 -27.51 14.19 18.77
CA ASP A 171 -27.93 15.17 19.77
C ASP A 171 -28.59 16.38 19.12
N TYR A 172 -27.90 17.01 18.15
CA TYR A 172 -28.41 18.24 17.52
C TYR A 172 -29.64 17.97 16.64
N GLN A 173 -29.54 17.11 15.63
CA GLN A 173 -30.66 16.84 14.72
C GLN A 173 -31.86 16.26 15.47
N ARG A 174 -31.62 15.41 16.48
CA ARG A 174 -32.69 14.84 17.32
C ARG A 174 -33.42 15.91 18.13
N LYS A 175 -32.71 16.87 18.72
CA LYS A 175 -33.33 18.00 19.45
C LYS A 175 -34.13 18.90 18.52
N VAL A 176 -33.56 19.25 17.36
CA VAL A 176 -34.22 20.11 16.36
C VAL A 176 -35.50 19.44 15.83
N GLN A 177 -35.44 18.15 15.48
CA GLN A 177 -36.62 17.39 15.01
C GLN A 177 -37.72 17.25 16.07
N HIS A 178 -37.37 17.31 17.36
CA HIS A 178 -38.37 17.25 18.42
C HIS A 178 -39.16 18.57 18.57
N HIS A 179 -38.52 19.71 18.29
CA HIS A 179 -39.10 21.04 18.49
C HIS A 179 -39.65 21.67 17.20
N PHE A 180 -39.11 21.31 16.04
CA PHE A 180 -39.49 21.87 14.75
C PHE A 180 -40.02 20.82 13.79
N SER A 181 -41.15 21.11 13.16
CA SER A 181 -41.68 20.33 12.05
C SER A 181 -41.01 20.71 10.72
N LEU A 182 -40.92 19.74 9.80
CA LEU A 182 -40.45 19.96 8.43
C LEU A 182 -41.19 21.15 7.78
N GLY A 183 -40.41 22.13 7.26
CA GLY A 183 -40.94 23.29 6.56
C GLY A 183 -41.23 24.53 7.43
N MET A 184 -41.04 24.45 8.75
CA MET A 184 -41.03 25.65 9.59
C MET A 184 -39.78 26.49 9.34
N ALA A 185 -39.95 27.80 9.19
CA ALA A 185 -38.87 28.76 9.30
C ALA A 185 -38.61 29.07 10.77
N PHE A 186 -37.34 29.10 11.18
CA PHE A 186 -36.90 29.45 12.52
C PHE A 186 -35.70 30.40 12.43
N SER A 187 -35.52 31.23 13.45
CA SER A 187 -34.35 32.10 13.57
C SER A 187 -33.14 31.34 14.12
N GLN A 188 -31.95 31.94 13.98
CA GLN A 188 -30.74 31.38 14.59
C GLN A 188 -30.83 31.39 16.13
N GLU A 189 -31.40 32.46 16.71
CA GLU A 189 -31.53 32.59 18.17
C GLU A 189 -32.45 31.51 18.76
N GLU A 190 -33.57 31.21 18.09
CA GLU A 190 -34.48 30.13 18.47
C GLU A 190 -33.77 28.77 18.46
N LEU A 191 -32.91 28.56 17.46
CA LEU A 191 -32.15 27.33 17.31
C LEU A 191 -31.06 27.20 18.39
N GLU A 192 -30.37 28.30 18.71
CA GLU A 192 -29.39 28.36 19.80
C GLU A 192 -30.04 28.06 21.16
N GLU A 193 -31.24 28.60 21.42
CA GLU A 193 -32.00 28.35 22.64
C GLU A 193 -32.36 26.86 22.80
N ILE A 194 -32.83 26.22 21.72
CA ILE A 194 -33.24 24.80 21.72
C ILE A 194 -32.05 23.85 21.84
N VAL A 195 -30.96 24.15 21.13
CA VAL A 195 -29.72 23.36 21.22
C VAL A 195 -29.14 23.48 22.62
N GLY A 196 -29.15 24.71 23.15
CA GLY A 196 -28.72 25.07 24.49
C GLY A 196 -27.20 25.08 24.68
N ASN A 197 -26.79 25.71 25.79
CA ASN A 197 -25.38 25.94 26.14
C ASN A 197 -24.56 24.68 26.43
N SER A 198 -25.18 23.50 26.51
CA SER A 198 -24.47 22.24 26.76
C SER A 198 -23.92 21.59 25.49
N LEU A 199 -24.57 21.80 24.33
CA LEU A 199 -24.20 21.14 23.07
C LEU A 199 -23.52 22.10 22.10
N LEU A 200 -23.96 23.37 22.09
CA LEU A 200 -23.47 24.38 21.16
C LEU A 200 -21.95 24.61 21.25
N PRO A 201 -21.34 24.77 22.46
CA PRO A 201 -19.90 25.01 22.55
C PRO A 201 -19.07 23.86 21.98
N SER A 202 -19.46 22.60 22.25
CA SER A 202 -18.75 21.44 21.70
C SER A 202 -18.90 21.34 20.18
N LEU A 203 -20.08 21.63 19.64
CA LEU A 203 -20.29 21.61 18.18
C LEU A 203 -19.43 22.68 17.50
N VAL A 204 -19.32 23.87 18.10
CA VAL A 204 -18.45 24.96 17.64
C VAL A 204 -16.99 24.56 17.73
N GLU A 205 -16.55 24.04 18.88
CA GLU A 205 -15.17 23.60 19.11
C GLU A 205 -14.72 22.58 18.07
N PHE A 206 -15.46 21.49 17.88
CA PHE A 206 -15.11 20.48 16.89
C PHE A 206 -15.14 21.02 15.46
N THR A 207 -16.11 21.87 15.14
CA THR A 207 -16.18 22.48 13.80
C THR A 207 -14.96 23.36 13.55
N ASN A 208 -14.60 24.22 14.50
CA ASN A 208 -13.43 25.09 14.40
C ASN A 208 -12.14 24.28 14.27
N GLU A 209 -11.99 23.22 15.06
CA GLU A 209 -10.82 22.33 15.00
C GLU A 209 -10.68 21.69 13.62
N ILE A 210 -11.77 21.26 12.99
CA ILE A 210 -11.75 20.73 11.61
C ILE A 210 -11.20 21.77 10.63
N TYR A 211 -11.69 23.02 10.68
CA TYR A 211 -11.19 24.09 9.80
C TYR A 211 -9.71 24.42 10.02
N LEU A 212 -9.24 24.34 11.27
CA LEU A 212 -7.83 24.58 11.61
C LEU A 212 -6.92 23.43 11.17
N GLN A 213 -7.39 22.19 11.28
CA GLN A 213 -6.59 21.00 10.98
C GLN A 213 -6.50 20.70 9.48
N LEU A 214 -7.59 20.84 8.71
CA LEU A 214 -7.64 20.49 7.28
C LEU A 214 -6.44 21.00 6.46
N PRO A 215 -6.12 22.32 6.43
CA PRO A 215 -5.02 22.83 5.62
C PRO A 215 -3.65 22.37 6.14
N LYS A 216 -3.50 22.20 7.47
CA LYS A 216 -2.24 21.73 8.08
C LYS A 216 -1.96 20.28 7.71
N VAL A 217 -2.97 19.41 7.84
CA VAL A 217 -2.87 17.98 7.50
C VAL A 217 -2.62 17.81 6.01
N LYS A 218 -3.34 18.55 5.16
CA LYS A 218 -3.11 18.55 3.71
C LYS A 218 -1.68 18.95 3.34
N GLY A 219 -1.19 20.06 3.89
CA GLY A 219 0.17 20.53 3.65
C GLY A 219 1.20 19.46 4.04
N HIS A 220 1.05 18.88 5.23
CA HIS A 220 1.92 17.82 5.71
C HIS A 220 1.91 16.57 4.80
N ILE A 221 0.74 16.12 4.33
CA ILE A 221 0.63 15.00 3.39
C ILE A 221 1.37 15.29 2.09
N VAL A 222 1.16 16.46 1.50
CA VAL A 222 1.80 16.86 0.24
C VAL A 222 3.33 16.94 0.39
N ASP A 223 3.81 17.47 1.51
CA ASP A 223 5.25 17.59 1.78
C ASP A 223 5.90 16.22 1.98
N VAL A 224 5.27 15.33 2.75
CA VAL A 224 5.75 13.94 2.93
C VAL A 224 5.72 13.19 1.60
N HIS A 225 4.67 13.36 0.80
CA HIS A 225 4.60 12.75 -0.53
C HIS A 225 5.78 13.19 -1.41
N LYS A 226 6.09 14.50 -1.47
CA LYS A 226 7.21 15.02 -2.27
C LYS A 226 8.56 14.47 -1.79
N GLN A 227 8.75 14.39 -0.48
CA GLN A 227 9.98 13.84 0.09
C GLN A 227 10.13 12.35 -0.23
N LEU A 228 9.07 11.56 -0.07
CA LEU A 228 9.05 10.14 -0.43
C LEU A 228 9.29 9.92 -1.92
N TYR A 229 8.63 10.68 -2.78
CA TYR A 229 8.84 10.61 -4.23
C TYR A 229 10.31 10.83 -4.59
N THR A 230 10.93 11.86 -4.00
CA THR A 230 12.34 12.20 -4.22
C THR A 230 13.25 11.06 -3.78
N GLU A 231 13.02 10.49 -2.59
CA GLU A 231 13.82 9.37 -2.08
C GLU A 231 13.63 8.10 -2.92
N PHE A 232 12.40 7.79 -3.34
CA PHE A 232 12.12 6.61 -4.16
C PHE A 232 12.69 6.75 -5.56
N LYS A 233 12.65 7.94 -6.17
CA LYS A 233 13.33 8.21 -7.44
C LYS A 233 14.84 8.14 -7.33
N ARG A 234 15.42 8.57 -6.22
CA ARG A 234 16.86 8.45 -5.96
C ARG A 234 17.28 6.98 -5.83
N LYS A 235 16.50 6.16 -5.11
CA LYS A 235 16.77 4.73 -4.92
C LYS A 235 16.48 3.91 -6.19
N TYR A 236 15.45 4.27 -6.96
CA TYR A 236 14.98 3.54 -8.14
C TYR A 236 14.74 4.49 -9.33
N PRO A 237 15.80 5.04 -9.96
CA PRO A 237 15.69 6.10 -10.96
C PRO A 237 14.87 5.71 -12.20
N TYR A 238 14.96 4.44 -12.61
CA TYR A 238 14.28 3.92 -13.81
C TYR A 238 12.82 3.50 -13.57
N ARG A 239 12.35 3.47 -12.31
CA ARG A 239 10.97 3.08 -11.99
C ARG A 239 10.04 4.29 -12.05
N LYS A 240 8.78 4.06 -12.44
CA LYS A 240 7.73 5.09 -12.46
C LYS A 240 7.00 5.12 -11.11
N PHE A 241 6.79 6.31 -10.59
CA PHE A 241 6.11 6.58 -9.32
C PHE A 241 4.98 7.60 -9.55
N VAL A 242 4.00 7.61 -8.65
CA VAL A 242 2.89 8.56 -8.67
C VAL A 242 3.43 9.94 -8.28
N GLU A 243 3.10 10.96 -9.07
CA GLU A 243 3.41 12.36 -8.76
C GLU A 243 2.19 13.00 -8.09
N SER A 244 2.42 13.78 -7.03
CA SER A 244 1.36 14.55 -6.39
C SER A 244 0.86 15.58 -7.39
N LYS A 245 -0.45 15.63 -7.58
CA LYS A 245 -1.10 16.74 -8.30
C LYS A 245 -1.33 17.93 -7.39
#